data_AF-A0A920MVN5-F1
#
_entry.id   AF-A0A920MVN5-F1
#
_cell.length_a   1.000
_cell.length_b   1.000
_cell.length_c   1.000
_cell.angle_alpha   90.00
_cell.angle_beta   90.00
_cell.angle_gamma   90.00
#
_symmetry.space_group_name_H-M   'P 1'
#
loop_
_entity.id
_entity.type
_entity.pdbx_description
1 polymer ?
#
loop_
_entity_poly.entity_id
_entity_poly.type
_entity_poly.pdbx_seq_one_letter_code
_entity_poly.pdbx_strand_id
1 'polypeptide(L)' 'MVVSRFTIDMSECCYCNLCVYPCPEECIYMVGGPNSSKHPIDYEFSQFDRKDLIYQFAKKLTPDQKKKLESPKPEVEA' A
#
# COMPACT_ATOMS: atom_id res chain seq x y z
N MET A 1 -13.08 7.37 1.77
CA MET A 1 -12.19 7.63 0.62
C MET A 1 -11.67 6.30 0.11
N VAL A 2 -11.81 6.00 -1.18
CA VAL A 2 -11.28 4.75 -1.77
C VAL A 2 -10.04 5.07 -2.59
N VAL A 3 -8.91 4.45 -2.25
CA VAL A 3 -7.65 4.59 -3.00
C VAL A 3 -7.68 3.61 -4.18
N SER A 4 -7.85 4.14 -5.38
CA SER A 4 -7.95 3.34 -6.62
C SER A 4 -6.60 2.86 -7.14
N ARG A 5 -5.51 3.53 -6.74
CA ARG A 5 -4.13 3.18 -7.12
C ARG A 5 -3.24 3.23 -5.89
N PHE A 6 -2.69 2.08 -5.52
CA PHE A 6 -1.71 1.95 -4.46
C PHE A 6 -0.77 0.81 -4.82
N THR A 7 0.43 1.19 -5.23
CA THR A 7 1.54 0.33 -5.68
C THR A 7 2.80 0.74 -4.97
N ILE A 8 3.59 -0.22 -4.51
CA ILE A 8 4.93 0.03 -3.98
C ILE A 8 5.90 -0.78 -4.81
N ASP A 9 6.90 -0.11 -5.37
CA ASP A 9 8.03 -0.79 -5.99
C ASP A 9 9.05 -1.14 -4.90
N MET A 10 9.15 -2.43 -4.57
CA MET A 10 10.07 -2.93 -3.56
C MET A 10 11.54 -2.87 -4.02
N SER A 11 11.80 -2.61 -5.31
CA SER A 11 13.16 -2.37 -5.82
C SER A 11 13.66 -0.94 -5.56
N GLU A 12 12.74 0.01 -5.32
CA GLU A 12 13.07 1.41 -5.00
C GLU A 12 12.86 1.74 -3.52
N CYS A 13 12.05 0.94 -2.81
CA CYS A 13 11.80 1.09 -1.39
C CYS A 13 13.09 0.95 -0.57
N CYS A 14 13.41 1.95 0.26
CA CYS A 14 14.56 1.91 1.18
C CYS A 14 14.23 1.33 2.57
N TYR A 15 13.03 0.76 2.77
CA TYR A 15 12.57 0.17 4.04
C TYR A 15 12.71 1.11 5.26
N CYS A 16 12.60 2.42 5.05
CA CYS A 16 12.84 3.46 6.06
C CYS A 16 11.69 3.70 7.05
N ASN A 17 10.55 3.01 6.89
CA ASN A 17 9.34 3.16 7.72
C ASN A 17 8.65 4.55 7.66
N LEU A 18 9.03 5.42 6.72
CA LEU A 18 8.43 6.76 6.60
C LEU A 18 6.99 6.75 6.07
N CYS A 19 6.53 5.68 5.43
CA CYS A 19 5.17 5.56 4.92
C CYS A 19 4.14 5.17 6.00
N VAL A 20 4.58 4.49 7.07
CA VAL A 20 3.71 4.00 8.15
C VAL A 20 3.35 5.12 9.12
N TYR A 21 4.35 5.89 9.54
CA TYR A 21 4.18 6.97 10.52
C TYR A 21 3.08 8.01 10.18
N PRO A 22 2.98 8.52 8.93
CA PRO A 22 1.95 9.48 8.57
C PRO A 22 0.57 8.86 8.33
N CYS A 23 0.43 7.53 8.35
CA CYS A 23 -0.84 6.86 8.07
C CYS A 23 -1.78 6.98 9.29
N PRO A 24 -2.88 7.75 9.22
CA PRO A 24 -3.72 8.02 10.39
C PRO A 24 -4.54 6.82 10.88
N GLU A 25 -4.75 5.83 10.02
CA GLU A 25 -5.57 4.64 10.27
C GLU A 25 -4.71 3.36 10.32
N GLU A 26 -3.38 3.49 10.36
CA GLU A 26 -2.44 2.35 10.39
C GLU A 26 -2.68 1.29 9.29
N CYS A 27 -3.21 1.70 8.12
CA CYS A 27 -3.54 0.80 7.00
C CYS A 27 -2.33 0.11 6.37
N ILE A 28 -1.15 0.71 6.47
CA ILE A 28 0.13 0.17 6.01
C ILE A 28 1.05 0.01 7.20
N TYR A 29 1.77 -1.11 7.24
CA TYR A 29 2.71 -1.45 8.30
C TYR A 29 3.98 -2.06 7.70
N MET A 30 5.08 -1.97 8.45
CA MET A 30 6.29 -2.72 8.17
C MET A 30 6.18 -4.11 8.79
N VAL A 31 6.73 -5.11 8.11
CA VAL A 31 6.95 -6.45 8.66
C VAL A 31 7.78 -6.34 9.95
N GLY A 32 7.43 -7.17 10.93
CA GLY A 32 8.01 -7.08 12.26
C GLY A 32 9.47 -7.55 12.31
N GLY A 33 10.21 -7.09 13.32
CA GLY A 33 11.46 -7.73 13.71
C GLY A 33 11.19 -8.94 14.63
N PRO A 34 12.23 -9.72 15.01
CA PRO A 34 12.10 -10.86 15.92
C PRO A 34 11.50 -10.52 17.30
N ASN A 35 11.41 -9.22 17.64
CA ASN A 35 10.87 -8.71 18.89
C ASN A 35 9.50 -8.00 18.74
N SER A 36 8.88 -8.04 17.55
CA SER A 36 7.56 -7.43 17.32
C SER A 36 6.46 -8.47 17.44
N SER A 37 5.51 -8.27 18.35
CA SER A 37 4.35 -9.14 18.52
C SER A 37 3.18 -8.79 17.61
N LYS A 38 3.19 -7.61 16.97
CA LYS A 38 2.07 -7.11 16.16
C LYS A 38 2.05 -7.65 14.73
N HIS A 39 3.21 -7.84 14.11
CA HIS A 39 3.34 -8.25 12.72
C HIS A 39 4.42 -9.32 12.56
N PRO A 40 4.21 -10.35 11.73
CA PRO A 40 5.22 -11.37 11.48
C PRO A 40 6.43 -10.76 10.78
N ILE A 41 7.59 -11.38 11.01
CA ILE A 41 8.80 -11.08 10.28
C ILE A 41 8.74 -11.76 8.91
N ASP A 42 8.96 -10.98 7.84
CA ASP A 42 8.98 -11.48 6.47
C ASP A 42 9.98 -10.67 5.64
N TYR A 43 11.17 -11.22 5.42
CA TYR A 43 12.27 -10.60 4.67
C TYR A 43 12.76 -11.46 3.49
N GLU A 44 12.16 -12.65 3.28
CA GLU A 44 12.60 -13.64 2.29
C GLU A 44 11.66 -13.66 1.07
N PHE A 45 11.40 -12.48 0.50
CA PHE A 45 10.48 -12.30 -0.64
C PHE A 45 11.21 -11.99 -1.95
N SER A 46 12.44 -12.48 -2.10
CA SER A 46 13.24 -12.26 -3.31
C SER A 46 12.54 -12.84 -4.54
N GLN A 47 12.62 -12.11 -5.66
CA GLN A 47 12.06 -12.49 -6.94
C GLN A 47 13.14 -12.46 -8.01
N PHE A 48 12.98 -13.31 -9.04
CA PHE A 48 13.92 -13.33 -10.19
C PHE A 48 13.71 -12.13 -11.12
N ASP A 49 12.45 -11.80 -11.41
CA ASP A 49 12.10 -10.70 -12.29
C ASP A 49 11.78 -9.43 -11.50
N ARG A 50 12.31 -8.29 -11.94
CA ARG A 50 12.05 -6.98 -11.30
C ARG A 50 10.56 -6.61 -11.29
N LYS A 51 9.79 -7.10 -12.27
CA LYS A 51 8.35 -6.82 -12.35
C LYS A 51 7.58 -7.41 -11.18
N ASP A 52 8.06 -8.52 -10.62
CA ASP A 52 7.44 -9.19 -9.49
C ASP A 52 7.77 -8.51 -8.15
N LEU A 53 8.71 -7.55 -8.15
CA LEU A 53 8.99 -6.66 -7.02
C LEU A 53 8.04 -5.45 -6.97
N ILE A 54 7.13 -5.30 -7.93
CA ILE A 54 6.12 -4.23 -7.92
C ILE A 54 4.83 -4.75 -7.29
N TYR A 55 4.57 -4.33 -6.05
CA TYR A 55 3.49 -4.86 -5.23
C TYR A 55 2.26 -3.96 -5.37
N GLN A 56 1.14 -4.55 -5.76
CA GLN A 56 -0.13 -3.85 -5.93
C GLN A 56 -1.07 -4.17 -4.77
N PHE A 57 -1.19 -3.27 -3.77
CA PHE A 57 -2.09 -3.50 -2.62
C PHE A 57 -3.49 -2.92 -2.84
N ALA A 58 -3.70 -2.06 -3.84
CA ALA A 58 -5.05 -1.62 -4.19
C ALA A 58 -5.89 -2.82 -4.67
N LYS A 59 -7.11 -2.97 -4.10
CA LYS A 59 -8.08 -3.96 -4.57
C LYS A 59 -8.42 -3.67 -6.03
N LYS A 60 -8.50 -4.71 -6.87
CA LYS A 60 -8.99 -4.58 -8.25
C LYS A 60 -10.51 -4.41 -8.19
N LEU A 61 -11.01 -3.19 -8.38
CA LEU A 61 -12.45 -2.94 -8.46
C LEU A 61 -12.97 -3.14 -9.88
N THR A 62 -14.16 -3.73 -10.01
CA THR A 62 -14.92 -3.71 -11.26
C THR A 62 -15.44 -2.29 -11.57
N PRO A 63 -15.77 -1.98 -12.84
CA PRO A 63 -16.28 -0.66 -13.22
C PRO A 63 -17.51 -0.22 -12.41
N ASP A 64 -18.41 -1.17 -12.12
CA ASP A 64 -19.63 -0.91 -11.36
C ASP A 64 -19.36 -0.64 -9.88
N GLN A 65 -18.34 -1.29 -9.30
CA GLN A 65 -17.90 -1.04 -7.93
C GLN A 65 -17.23 0.33 -7.80
N LYS A 66 -16.43 0.75 -8.79
CA LYS A 66 -15.82 2.09 -8.80
C LYS A 66 -16.88 3.19 -8.75
N LYS A 67 -17.92 3.10 -9.59
CA LYS A 67 -19.01 4.09 -9.63
C LYS A 67 -19.78 4.21 -8.31
N LYS A 68 -19.95 3.13 -7.56
CA LYS A 68 -20.67 3.13 -6.27
C LYS A 68 -19.85 3.72 -5.11
N LEU A 69 -18.53 3.72 -5.23
CA LEU A 69 -17.60 4.12 -4.16
C LEU A 69 -17.02 5.52 -4.37
N GLU A 70 -17.17 6.11 -5.57
CA GLU A 70 -16.88 7.52 -5.84
C GLU A 70 -17.89 8.40 -5.09
N SER A 71 -17.47 8.92 -3.93
CA SER A 71 -18.12 10.06 -3.29
C SER A 71 -17.78 11.34 -4.09
N PRO A 72 -18.66 12.35 -4.11
CA PRO A 72 -18.45 13.56 -4.90
C PRO A 72 -17.13 14.22 -4.50
N LYS A 73 -16.28 14.51 -5.48
CA LYS A 73 -15.04 15.27 -5.25
C LYS A 73 -15.45 16.66 -4.74
N PRO A 74 -14.89 17.17 -3.63
CA PRO A 74 -14.97 18.59 -3.37
C PRO A 74 -14.27 19.30 -4.52
N GLU A 75 -14.98 20.22 -5.18
CA GLU A 75 -14.39 21.14 -6.15
C GLU A 75 -13.34 21.96 -5.40
N VAL A 76 -12.06 21.68 -5.68
CA VAL A 76 -10.98 22.54 -5.23
C VAL A 76 -10.85 23.62 -6.29
N GLU A 77 -11.45 24.77 -6.03
CA GLU A 77 -11.18 26.01 -6.78
C GLU A 77 -9.69 26.36 -6.59
N ALA A 78 -9.04 26.67 -7.72
CA ALA A 78 -7.62 27.01 -7.81
C ALA A 78 -7.36 28.48 -7.45
#